data_AF-A0A7S0RPN9-F1
#
_entry.id   AF-A0A7S0RPN9-F1
#
_cell.length_a   1.000
_cell.length_b   1.000
_cell.length_c   1.000
_cell.angle_alpha   90.00
_cell.angle_beta   90.00
_cell.angle_gamma   90.00
#
_symmetry.space_group_name_H-M   'P 1'
#
loop_
_entity.id
_entity.type
_entity.pdbx_description
1 polymer ?
#
loop_
_entity_poly.entity_id
_entity_poly.type
_entity_poly.pdbx_seq_one_letter_code
_entity_poly.pdbx_strand_id
1 'polypeptide(L)'
;TALQSLAMALFACLGPTPSLSIKQIREAVPGLALALQSTSDASVGPESELLADTCRTLSAFTDENTEAVGAVLEAGLCPRLLTLVNHSDEQVALWAVRLLATVAA
;
A
#
# COMPACT_ATOMS: atom_id res chain seq x y z
N THR A 1 -15.89 2.38 7.80
CA THR A 1 -16.52 1.04 7.80
C THR A 1 -16.50 0.38 6.43
N ALA A 2 -17.04 0.97 5.35
CA ALA A 2 -17.00 0.37 4.01
C ALA A 2 -15.59 0.28 3.37
N LEU A 3 -14.74 1.28 3.59
CA LEU A 3 -13.36 1.31 3.08
C LEU A 3 -12.45 0.31 3.81
N GLN A 4 -12.65 0.20 5.13
CA GLN A 4 -11.92 -0.73 6.01
C GLN A 4 -12.30 -2.19 5.71
N SER A 5 -13.58 -2.46 5.40
CA SER A 5 -14.01 -3.77 4.91
C SER A 5 -13.47 -4.09 3.51
N LEU A 6 -13.23 -3.09 2.66
CA LEU A 6 -12.67 -3.28 1.31
C LEU A 6 -11.16 -3.56 1.36
N ALA A 7 -10.41 -2.85 2.21
CA ALA A 7 -8.98 -3.12 2.43
C ALA A 7 -8.76 -4.49 3.08
N MET A 8 -9.56 -4.84 4.10
CA MET A 8 -9.55 -6.17 4.71
C MET A 8 -10.04 -7.26 3.76
N ALA A 9 -11.03 -6.99 2.90
CA ALA A 9 -11.47 -7.93 1.87
C ALA A 9 -10.43 -8.09 0.76
N LEU A 10 -9.71 -7.04 0.37
CA LEU A 10 -8.57 -7.14 -0.53
C LEU A 10 -7.48 -8.00 0.11
N PHE A 11 -7.11 -7.73 1.37
CA PHE A 11 -6.13 -8.54 2.11
C PHE A 11 -6.57 -10.00 2.28
N ALA A 12 -7.85 -10.25 2.61
CA ALA A 12 -8.40 -11.59 2.75
C ALA A 12 -8.53 -12.33 1.41
N CYS A 13 -8.85 -11.63 0.32
CA CYS A 13 -8.80 -12.16 -1.03
C CYS A 13 -7.35 -12.41 -1.51
N LEU A 14 -6.37 -11.78 -0.87
CA LEU A 14 -4.93 -11.93 -1.12
C LEU A 14 -4.25 -13.01 -0.24
N GLY A 15 -4.98 -13.89 0.44
CA GLY A 15 -4.41 -15.18 0.91
C GLY A 15 -3.59 -15.85 -0.22
N PRO A 16 -2.59 -16.70 0.08
CA PRO A 16 -1.46 -17.06 -0.81
C PRO A 16 -1.91 -17.12 -2.28
N THR A 17 -1.53 -16.07 -3.01
CA THR A 17 -2.32 -15.37 -4.03
C THR A 17 -2.97 -16.24 -5.11
N PRO A 18 -4.21 -15.94 -5.56
CA PRO A 18 -4.54 -16.18 -6.95
C PRO A 18 -3.65 -15.25 -7.78
N SER A 19 -2.91 -15.78 -8.75
CA SER A 19 -2.01 -15.04 -9.62
C SER A 19 -2.71 -13.83 -10.28
N LEU A 20 -2.64 -12.66 -9.63
CA LEU A 20 -3.20 -11.42 -10.16
C LEU A 20 -2.34 -10.99 -11.34
N SER A 21 -2.98 -10.74 -12.46
CA SER A 21 -2.28 -10.26 -13.64
C SER A 21 -1.79 -8.83 -13.40
N ILE A 22 -0.63 -8.47 -13.98
CA ILE A 22 -0.09 -7.10 -13.98
C ILE A 22 -1.13 -6.04 -14.34
N LYS A 23 -2.09 -6.38 -15.20
CA LYS A 23 -3.19 -5.48 -15.58
C LYS A 23 -4.05 -5.10 -14.38
N GLN A 24 -4.42 -6.07 -13.55
CA GLN A 24 -5.23 -5.84 -12.34
C GLN A 24 -4.44 -5.04 -11.31
N ILE A 25 -3.14 -5.30 -11.16
CA ILE A 25 -2.27 -4.53 -10.27
C ILE A 25 -2.20 -3.07 -10.75
N ARG A 26 -1.95 -2.84 -12.04
CA ARG A 26 -1.93 -1.50 -12.64
C ARG A 26 -3.26 -0.75 -12.48
N GLU A 27 -4.40 -1.44 -12.51
CA GLU A 27 -5.71 -0.84 -12.28
C GLU A 27 -5.98 -0.54 -10.79
N ALA A 28 -5.47 -1.37 -9.88
CA ALA A 28 -5.67 -1.22 -8.45
C ALA A 28 -4.75 -0.15 -7.82
N VAL A 29 -3.50 -0.04 -8.28
CA VAL A 29 -2.49 0.89 -7.73
C VAL A 29 -2.98 2.34 -7.64
N PRO A 30 -3.64 2.94 -8.65
CA PRO A 30 -4.17 4.31 -8.56
C PRO A 30 -5.23 4.47 -7.46
N GLY A 31 -6.10 3.47 -7.28
CA GLY A 31 -7.13 3.47 -6.25
C GLY A 31 -6.52 3.39 -4.85
N LEU A 32 -5.53 2.52 -4.66
CA LEU A 32 -4.76 2.41 -3.42
C LEU A 32 -3.97 3.69 -3.15
N ALA A 33 -3.40 4.30 -4.20
CA ALA A 33 -2.65 5.53 -4.08
C ALA A 33 -3.51 6.71 -3.66
N LEU A 34 -4.71 6.80 -4.22
CA LEU A 34 -5.72 7.78 -3.80
C LEU A 34 -6.16 7.54 -2.35
N ALA A 35 -6.29 6.29 -1.90
CA ALA A 35 -6.61 5.99 -0.51
C ALA A 35 -5.50 6.48 0.45
N LEU A 36 -4.22 6.23 0.13
CA LEU A 36 -3.07 6.72 0.91
C LEU A 36 -2.99 8.26 0.95
N GLN A 37 -3.35 8.93 -0.14
CA GLN A 37 -3.33 10.39 -0.24
C GLN A 37 -4.53 11.05 0.44
N SER A 38 -5.70 10.39 0.39
CA SER A 38 -6.94 10.93 0.96
C SER A 38 -7.06 10.71 2.46
N THR A 39 -6.36 9.73 3.02
CA THR A 39 -6.39 9.48 4.46
C THR A 39 -5.46 10.46 5.19
N SER A 40 -6.02 11.15 6.18
CA SER A 40 -5.26 12.07 7.05
C SER A 40 -4.26 11.31 7.92
N ASP A 41 -3.13 11.94 8.26
CA ASP A 41 -2.16 11.42 9.23
C ASP A 41 -2.80 11.32 10.63
N ALA A 42 -3.51 10.22 10.86
CA ALA A 42 -4.11 9.90 12.14
C ALA A 42 -3.09 9.13 12.98
N SER A 43 -2.62 9.77 14.05
CA SER A 43 -1.52 9.25 14.89
C SER A 43 -1.78 7.83 15.44
N VAL A 44 -3.04 7.49 15.77
CA VAL A 44 -3.48 6.15 16.20
C VAL A 44 -4.97 5.97 15.87
N GLY A 45 -5.36 4.92 15.14
CA GLY A 45 -6.77 4.62 14.89
C GLY A 45 -7.04 3.75 13.66
N PRO A 46 -8.31 3.58 13.25
CA PRO A 46 -8.68 2.77 12.09
C PRO A 46 -8.09 3.27 10.76
N GLU A 47 -7.70 4.55 10.71
CA GLU A 47 -7.02 5.14 9.55
C GLU A 47 -5.55 4.70 9.45
N SER A 48 -4.85 4.47 10.57
CA SER A 48 -3.47 3.97 10.55
C SER A 48 -3.41 2.49 10.14
N GLU A 49 -4.41 1.70 10.54
CA GLU A 49 -4.57 0.32 10.06
C GLU A 49 -4.80 0.26 8.55
N LEU A 50 -5.65 1.14 8.01
CA LEU A 50 -5.87 1.26 6.56
C LEU A 50 -4.59 1.64 5.81
N LEU A 51 -3.81 2.59 6.34
CA LEU A 51 -2.50 2.98 5.79
C LEU A 51 -1.54 1.79 5.76
N ALA A 52 -1.43 1.06 6.87
CA ALA A 52 -0.57 -0.10 7.00
C ALA A 52 -0.98 -1.22 6.02
N ASP A 53 -2.28 -1.53 5.94
CA ASP A 53 -2.80 -2.55 5.04
C ASP A 53 -2.57 -2.18 3.58
N THR A 54 -2.78 -0.92 3.22
CA THR A 54 -2.54 -0.45 1.85
C THR A 54 -1.06 -0.55 1.48
N CYS A 55 -0.16 -0.11 2.36
CA CYS A 55 1.29 -0.22 2.14
C CYS A 55 1.74 -1.69 2.05
N ARG A 56 1.17 -2.56 2.89
CA ARG A 56 1.44 -4.00 2.88
C ARG A 56 1.00 -4.64 1.56
N THR A 57 -0.21 -4.33 1.06
CA THR A 57 -0.69 -4.82 -0.23
C THR A 57 0.20 -4.37 -1.38
N LEU A 58 0.61 -3.10 -1.39
CA LEU A 58 1.53 -2.58 -2.40
C LEU A 58 2.90 -3.28 -2.33
N SER A 59 3.44 -3.52 -1.13
CA SER A 59 4.70 -4.24 -0.95
C SER A 59 4.62 -5.67 -1.47
N ALA A 60 3.49 -6.36 -1.25
CA ALA A 60 3.29 -7.69 -1.80
C ALA A 60 3.27 -7.68 -3.35
N PHE A 61 2.59 -6.71 -3.96
CA PHE A 61 2.59 -6.57 -5.43
C PHE A 61 3.98 -6.32 -6.00
N THR A 62 4.80 -5.49 -5.34
CA THR A 62 6.16 -5.20 -5.80
C THR A 62 7.13 -6.35 -5.52
N ASP A 63 6.93 -7.11 -4.43
CA ASP A 63 7.75 -8.28 -4.08
C ASP A 63 7.54 -9.42 -5.10
N GLU A 64 6.31 -9.57 -5.61
CA GLU A 64 5.96 -10.59 -6.61
C GLU A 64 6.24 -10.14 -8.06
N ASN A 65 6.22 -8.82 -8.31
CA ASN A 65 6.25 -8.31 -9.67
C ASN A 65 7.05 -7.00 -9.81
N THR A 66 8.19 -7.07 -10.48
CA THR A 66 9.04 -5.90 -10.74
C THR A 66 8.38 -4.87 -11.67
N GLU A 67 7.44 -5.27 -12.54
CA GLU A 67 6.67 -4.32 -13.35
C GLU A 67 5.67 -3.51 -12.51
N ALA A 68 5.26 -4.03 -11.34
CA ALA A 68 4.42 -3.29 -10.40
C ALA A 68 5.17 -2.12 -9.75
N VAL A 69 6.49 -2.19 -9.61
CA VAL A 69 7.32 -1.09 -9.12
C VAL A 69 7.13 0.15 -10.00
N GLY A 70 7.15 -0.02 -11.32
CA GLY A 70 6.91 1.08 -12.26
C GLY A 70 5.54 1.72 -12.06
N ALA A 71 4.50 0.92 -11.82
CA ALA A 71 3.15 1.44 -11.55
C ALA A 71 3.06 2.24 -10.24
N VAL A 72 3.74 1.79 -9.18
CA VAL A 72 3.80 2.50 -7.89
C VAL A 72 4.55 3.83 -8.00
N LEU A 73 5.65 3.85 -8.78
CA LEU A 73 6.41 5.07 -9.07
C LEU A 73 5.59 6.05 -9.92
N GLU A 74 4.93 5.56 -10.97
CA GLU A 74 4.02 6.36 -11.82
C GLU A 74 2.85 6.95 -11.02
N ALA A 75 2.38 6.26 -9.98
CA ALA A 75 1.33 6.75 -9.08
C ALA A 75 1.79 7.86 -8.13
N GLY A 76 3.08 8.22 -8.12
CA GLY A 76 3.60 9.34 -7.33
C GLY A 76 3.58 9.10 -5.81
N LEU A 77 3.71 7.84 -5.39
CA LEU A 77 3.56 7.46 -3.98
C LEU A 77 4.78 7.75 -3.10
N CYS A 78 5.98 7.85 -3.67
CA CYS A 78 7.24 8.08 -2.96
C CYS A 78 7.19 9.22 -1.91
N PRO A 79 6.71 10.44 -2.23
CA PRO A 79 6.64 11.52 -1.24
C PRO A 79 5.70 11.20 -0.09
N ARG A 80 4.57 10.52 -0.35
CA ARG A 80 3.65 10.11 0.72
C ARG A 80 4.28 9.03 1.59
N LEU A 81 4.95 8.05 1.00
CA LEU A 81 5.66 7.00 1.73
C LEU A 81 6.75 7.58 2.64
N LEU A 82 7.52 8.56 2.17
CA LEU A 82 8.51 9.25 3.00
C LEU A 82 7.89 9.92 4.23
N THR A 83 6.70 10.51 4.10
CA THR A 83 5.95 11.04 5.25
C THR A 83 5.53 9.92 6.21
N LEU A 84 5.06 8.79 5.67
CA LEU A 84 4.61 7.63 6.46
C LEU A 84 5.75 6.90 7.18
N VAL A 85 7.00 7.00 6.72
CA VAL A 85 8.16 6.45 7.45
C VAL A 85 8.32 7.07 8.83
N ASN A 86 7.94 8.33 9.00
CA ASN A 86 7.97 9.04 10.29
C ASN A 86 6.62 8.99 11.03
N HIS A 87 5.73 8.07 10.66
CA HIS A 87 4.43 7.94 11.30
C HIS A 87 4.57 7.39 12.73
N SER A 88 3.71 7.83 13.65
CA SER A 88 3.71 7.42 15.06
C SER A 88 3.41 5.93 15.27
N ASP A 89 2.73 5.33 14.30
CA ASP A 89 2.38 3.90 14.29
C ASP A 89 3.51 3.08 13.65
N GLU A 90 4.13 2.21 14.45
CA GLU A 90 5.25 1.37 14.02
C GLU A 90 4.89 0.45 12.84
N GLN A 91 3.64 0.00 12.72
CA GLN A 91 3.24 -0.85 11.59
C GLN A 91 3.26 -0.03 10.29
N VAL A 92 2.69 1.17 10.31
CA VAL A 92 2.68 2.06 9.14
C VAL A 92 4.10 2.39 8.72
N ALA A 93 4.95 2.78 9.68
CA ALA A 93 6.35 3.08 9.43
C ALA A 93 7.11 1.88 8.84
N LEU A 94 6.94 0.69 9.41
CA LEU A 94 7.58 -0.54 8.93
C LEU A 94 7.22 -0.86 7.47
N TRP A 95 5.92 -0.81 7.13
CA TRP A 95 5.46 -1.12 5.77
C TRP A 95 5.86 -0.03 4.77
N ALA A 96 5.88 1.24 5.18
CA ALA A 96 6.35 2.34 4.35
C ALA A 96 7.84 2.21 4.02
N VAL A 97 8.68 1.89 5.01
CA VAL A 97 10.12 1.65 4.82
C VAL A 97 10.34 0.45 3.89
N ARG A 98 9.61 -0.65 4.12
CA ARG A 98 9.75 -1.86 3.31
C ARG A 98 9.38 -1.61 1.85
N LEU A 99 8.26 -0.94 1.59
CA LEU A 99 7.85 -0.60 0.24
C LEU A 99 8.87 0.33 -0.45
N LEU A 100 9.40 1.34 0.27
CA LEU A 100 10.46 2.20 -0.24
C LEU A 100 11.74 1.42 -0.58
N ALA A 101 12.11 0.45 0.26
CA ALA A 101 13.26 -0.41 0.01
C ALA A 101 13.03 -1.30 -1.23
N THR A 102 11.83 -1.87 -1.41
CA THR A 102 11.52 -2.70 -2.58
C THR A 102 11.53 -1.88 -3.88
N VAL A 103 11.02 -0.65 -3.90
CA VAL A 103 11.05 0.19 -5.12
C VAL A 103 12.43 0.78 -5.41
N ALA A 104 13.35 0.77 -4.44
CA ALA A 104 14.73 1.24 -4.58
C ALA A 104 15.75 0.12 -4.85
N ALA A 105 15.34 -1.15 -4.73
CA ALA A 105 16.15 -2.34 -4.97
C ALA A 105 16.20 -2.70 -6.47
#